data_AF-A0A8H6YVJ2-F1
#
_entry.id   AF-A0A8H6YVJ2-F1
#
_cell.length_a   1.000
_cell.length_b   1.000
_cell.length_c   1.000
_cell.angle_alpha   90.00
_cell.angle_beta   90.00
_cell.angle_gamma   90.00
#
_symmetry.space_group_name_H-M   'P 1'
#
loop_
_entity.id
_entity.type
_entity.pdbx_description
1 polymer ?
#
loop_
_entity_poly.entity_id
_entity_poly.type
_entity_poly.pdbx_seq_one_letter_code
_entity_poly.pdbx_strand_id
1 'polypeptide(L)'
;MAMGKLKQALFEKETGKKSDRTVLFPGGKGRHLTSDEVIEQKRALENAKAKEAAEKVTKQVKREAKKAEKERLEAEWKLMLEEHATAVDEWAGRCLQLKTNGTKAKDLPKRLKRPLKPKPRQSDDEDDESGGESDVDGEYLDGVE
;
A
#
# COMPACT_ATOMS: atom_id res chain seq x y z
N MET A 1 -23.44 7.55 19.04
CA MET A 1 -22.94 7.83 17.67
C MET A 1 -22.76 9.35 17.43
N ALA A 2 -21.75 9.99 18.04
CA ALA A 2 -21.54 11.44 17.89
C ALA A 2 -20.10 11.85 17.51
N MET A 3 -19.12 10.96 17.67
CA MET A 3 -17.70 11.29 17.43
C MET A 3 -17.29 11.26 15.96
N GLY A 4 -17.87 10.38 15.13
CA GLY A 4 -17.52 10.30 13.70
C GLY A 4 -17.94 11.54 12.91
N LYS A 5 -19.16 12.03 13.16
CA LYS A 5 -19.72 13.22 12.48
C LYS A 5 -18.98 14.51 12.86
N LEU A 6 -18.54 14.63 14.12
CA LEU A 6 -17.75 15.78 14.57
C LEU A 6 -16.35 15.80 13.92
N LYS A 7 -15.68 14.64 13.85
CA LYS A 7 -14.39 14.52 13.16
C LYS A 7 -14.50 14.85 11.68
N GLN A 8 -15.55 14.38 11.02
CA GLN A 8 -15.78 14.64 9.60
C GLN A 8 -16.05 16.13 9.34
N ALA A 9 -16.89 16.76 10.16
CA ALA A 9 -17.17 18.20 10.06
C ALA A 9 -15.92 19.07 10.38
N LEU A 10 -15.08 18.63 11.31
CA LEU A 10 -13.81 19.28 11.61
C LEU A 10 -12.85 19.18 10.41
N PHE A 11 -12.72 17.98 9.84
CA PHE A 11 -11.86 17.75 8.68
C PHE A 11 -12.32 18.57 7.47
N GLU A 12 -13.62 18.58 7.18
CA GLU A 12 -14.19 19.32 6.04
C GLU A 12 -14.01 20.85 6.16
N LYS A 13 -13.97 21.36 7.41
CA LYS A 13 -13.70 22.77 7.71
C LYS A 13 -12.22 23.12 7.62
N GLU A 14 -11.33 22.21 8.03
CA GLU A 14 -9.88 22.39 7.97
C GLU A 14 -9.32 22.17 6.56
N THR A 15 -9.89 21.23 5.79
CA THR A 15 -9.52 20.92 4.41
C THR A 15 -10.50 21.53 3.41
N GLY A 16 -10.93 22.78 3.63
CA GLY A 16 -11.80 23.49 2.70
C GLY A 16 -11.31 23.34 1.25
N LYS A 17 -12.24 23.14 0.30
CA LYS A 17 -11.96 22.84 -1.10
C LYS A 17 -10.85 23.74 -1.64
N LYS A 18 -9.68 23.17 -1.93
CA LYS A 18 -8.60 23.89 -2.61
C LYS A 18 -9.14 24.34 -3.97
N SER A 19 -9.32 25.65 -4.12
CA SER A 19 -9.77 26.24 -5.37
C SER A 19 -8.70 26.01 -6.44
N ASP A 20 -9.04 25.31 -7.52
CA ASP A 20 -8.15 25.19 -8.69
C ASP A 20 -7.98 26.53 -9.43
N ARG A 21 -8.85 27.52 -9.15
CA ARG A 21 -8.76 28.86 -9.73
C ARG A 21 -7.54 29.60 -9.17
N THR A 22 -6.67 30.02 -10.07
CA THR A 22 -5.53 30.90 -9.80
C THR A 22 -6.04 32.27 -9.33
N VAL A 23 -5.79 32.60 -8.06
CA VAL A 23 -6.12 33.92 -7.52
C VAL A 23 -5.03 34.91 -7.95
N LEU A 24 -5.33 35.73 -8.95
CA LEU A 24 -4.40 36.72 -9.52
C LEU A 24 -4.12 37.91 -8.59
N PHE A 25 -5.00 38.20 -7.63
CA PHE A 25 -4.88 39.35 -6.72
C PHE A 25 -5.26 38.96 -5.28
N PRO A 26 -4.34 38.37 -4.49
CA PRO A 26 -4.65 37.91 -3.12
C PRO A 26 -5.00 39.01 -2.09
N GLY A 27 -5.34 40.23 -2.53
CA GLY A 27 -5.76 41.34 -1.69
C GLY A 27 -6.86 42.23 -2.29
N GLY A 28 -7.53 41.77 -3.36
CA GLY A 28 -8.72 42.45 -3.93
C GLY A 28 -8.48 43.80 -4.63
N LYS A 29 -7.22 44.23 -4.79
CA LYS A 29 -6.86 45.46 -5.51
C LYS A 29 -6.40 45.11 -6.92
N GLY A 30 -6.96 45.77 -7.94
CA GLY A 30 -6.53 45.60 -9.32
C GLY A 30 -5.06 46.00 -9.49
N ARG A 31 -4.23 45.10 -9.99
CA ARG A 31 -2.84 45.38 -10.38
C ARG A 31 -2.73 45.36 -11.90
N HIS A 32 -1.83 46.18 -12.44
CA HIS A 32 -1.48 46.11 -13.86
C HIS A 32 -0.76 44.78 -14.15
N LEU A 33 -1.33 43.99 -15.06
CA LEU A 33 -0.84 42.67 -15.47
C LEU A 33 0.48 42.72 -16.27
N THR A 34 1.03 43.91 -16.49
CA THR A 34 2.30 44.16 -17.18
C THR A 34 3.48 44.32 -16.22
N SER A 35 3.25 44.37 -14.91
CA SER A 35 4.32 44.45 -13.92
C SER A 35 5.08 43.12 -13.82
N ASP A 36 6.41 43.20 -13.74
CA ASP A 36 7.28 42.03 -13.61
C ASP A 36 6.88 41.16 -12.39
N GLU A 37 6.41 41.79 -11.31
CA GLU A 37 5.88 41.11 -10.12
C GLU A 37 4.72 40.15 -10.43
N VAL A 38 3.79 40.52 -11.32
CA VAL A 38 2.65 39.66 -11.68
C VAL A 38 3.11 38.50 -12.56
N ILE A 39 4.10 38.72 -13.43
CA ILE A 39 4.70 37.68 -14.27
C ILE A 39 5.41 36.65 -13.40
N GLU A 40 6.18 37.10 -12.41
CA GLU A 40 6.87 36.23 -11.45
C GLU A 40 5.89 35.43 -10.59
N GLN A 41 4.84 36.06 -10.08
CA GLN A 41 3.79 35.38 -9.31
C GLN A 41 3.10 34.29 -10.13
N LYS A 42 2.75 34.58 -11.39
CA LYS A 42 2.15 33.58 -12.28
C LYS A 42 3.10 32.40 -12.52
N ARG A 43 4.38 32.67 -12.80
CA ARG A 43 5.39 31.62 -12.97
C ARG A 43 5.58 30.78 -11.70
N ALA A 44 5.60 31.41 -10.54
CA ALA A 44 5.70 30.70 -9.26
C ALA A 44 4.51 29.77 -9.03
N LEU A 45 3.28 30.22 -9.34
CA LEU A 45 2.08 29.40 -9.24
C LEU A 45 2.06 28.24 -10.24
N GLU A 46 2.45 28.47 -11.49
CA GLU A 46 2.58 27.41 -12.50
C GLU A 46 3.63 26.38 -12.09
N ASN A 47 4.78 26.82 -11.59
CA ASN A 47 5.82 25.94 -11.07
C ASN A 47 5.36 25.15 -9.84
N ALA A 48 4.59 25.76 -8.94
CA ALA A 48 4.03 25.06 -7.79
C ALA A 48 3.03 23.98 -8.21
N LYS A 49 2.14 24.27 -9.17
CA LYS A 49 1.22 23.28 -9.74
C LYS A 49 1.96 22.14 -10.43
N ALA A 50 3.02 22.45 -11.18
CA ALA A 50 3.85 21.44 -11.84
C ALA A 50 4.59 20.53 -10.84
N LYS A 51 5.12 21.11 -9.75
CA LYS A 51 5.75 20.34 -8.66
C LYS A 51 4.74 19.42 -7.96
N GLU A 52 3.57 19.94 -7.60
CA GLU A 52 2.52 19.13 -6.96
C GLU A 52 2.06 17.96 -7.86
N ALA A 53 1.92 18.21 -9.17
CA ALA A 53 1.58 17.16 -10.12
C ALA A 53 2.69 16.10 -10.21
N ALA A 54 3.96 16.51 -10.27
CA ALA A 54 5.10 15.59 -10.29
C ALA A 54 5.19 14.77 -9.00
N GLU A 55 5.01 15.39 -7.83
CA GLU A 55 4.99 14.71 -6.53
C GLU A 55 3.89 13.65 -6.47
N LYS A 56 2.68 13.96 -6.96
CA LYS A 56 1.58 13.00 -7.03
C LYS A 56 1.94 11.78 -7.88
N VAL A 57 2.53 11.99 -9.05
CA VAL A 57 2.98 10.90 -9.94
C VAL A 57 4.05 10.06 -9.25
N THR A 58 5.06 10.69 -8.64
CA THR A 58 6.11 9.94 -7.93
C THR A 58 5.56 9.13 -6.75
N LYS A 59 4.60 9.67 -5.99
CA LYS A 59 3.93 8.94 -4.89
C LYS A 59 3.14 7.75 -5.42
N GLN A 60 2.44 7.90 -6.55
CA GLN A 60 1.71 6.79 -7.18
C GLN A 60 2.67 5.69 -7.65
N VAL A 61 3.72 6.04 -8.37
CA VAL A 61 4.74 5.08 -8.85
C VAL A 61 5.40 4.35 -7.66
N LYS A 62 5.75 5.06 -6.58
CA LYS A 62 6.28 4.43 -5.35
C LYS A 62 5.29 3.43 -4.74
N ARG A 63 4.00 3.76 -4.70
CA ARG A 63 2.95 2.86 -4.17
C ARG A 63 2.80 1.61 -5.03
N GLU A 64 2.74 1.76 -6.35
CA GLU A 64 2.64 0.65 -7.29
C GLU A 64 3.86 -0.26 -7.22
N ALA A 65 5.07 0.31 -7.14
CA ALA A 65 6.30 -0.47 -6.96
C ALA A 65 6.30 -1.27 -5.65
N LYS A 66 5.89 -0.67 -4.52
CA LYS A 66 5.76 -1.36 -3.24
C LYS A 66 4.73 -2.49 -3.31
N LYS A 67 3.59 -2.27 -3.99
CA LYS A 67 2.57 -3.30 -4.20
C LYS A 67 3.10 -4.46 -5.02
N ALA A 68 3.75 -4.19 -6.15
CA ALA A 68 4.34 -5.21 -7.01
C ALA A 68 5.43 -6.02 -6.29
N GLU A 69 6.28 -5.39 -5.47
CA GLU A 69 7.27 -6.10 -4.66
C GLU A 69 6.60 -7.05 -3.65
N LYS A 70 5.55 -6.58 -2.95
CA LYS A 70 4.81 -7.39 -2.00
C LYS A 70 4.17 -8.61 -2.68
N GLU A 71 3.51 -8.40 -3.82
CA GLU A 71 2.88 -9.47 -4.59
C GLU A 71 3.89 -10.51 -5.07
N ARG A 72 5.07 -10.07 -5.54
CA ARG A 72 6.15 -10.98 -5.94
C ARG A 72 6.63 -11.83 -4.77
N LEU A 73 6.89 -11.23 -3.62
CA LEU A 73 7.34 -11.96 -2.42
C LEU A 73 6.27 -12.91 -1.89
N GLU A 74 4.99 -12.57 -2.00
CA GLU A 74 3.89 -13.46 -1.65
C GLU A 74 3.77 -14.66 -2.60
N ALA A 75 3.98 -14.45 -3.91
CA ALA A 75 4.02 -15.53 -4.88
C ALA A 75 5.20 -16.49 -4.61
N GLU A 76 6.41 -15.95 -4.40
CA GLU A 76 7.58 -16.74 -4.02
C GLU A 76 7.36 -17.51 -2.72
N TRP A 77 6.71 -16.89 -1.73
CA TRP A 77 6.39 -17.53 -0.46
C TRP A 77 5.41 -18.70 -0.60
N LYS A 78 4.39 -18.57 -1.47
CA LYS A 78 3.45 -19.66 -1.76
C LYS A 78 4.17 -20.86 -2.39
N LEU A 79 5.04 -20.62 -3.37
CA LEU A 79 5.84 -21.67 -3.99
C LEU A 79 6.74 -22.40 -2.98
N MET A 80 7.42 -21.65 -2.10
CA MET A 80 8.24 -22.25 -1.03
C MET A 80 7.42 -23.10 -0.05
N LEU A 81 6.17 -22.71 0.23
CA LEU A 81 5.29 -23.48 1.10
C LEU A 81 4.83 -24.78 0.44
N GLU A 82 4.50 -24.74 -0.85
CA GLU A 82 4.12 -25.91 -1.64
C GLU A 82 5.28 -26.91 -1.72
N GLU A 83 6.49 -26.45 -2.07
CA GLU A 83 7.69 -27.27 -2.11
C GLU A 83 8.04 -27.86 -0.73
N HIS A 84 7.87 -27.09 0.34
CA HIS A 84 8.09 -27.61 1.69
C HIS A 84 7.02 -28.65 2.07
N ALA A 85 5.77 -28.50 1.64
CA ALA A 85 4.72 -29.47 1.89
C ALA A 85 5.03 -30.82 1.22
N THR A 86 5.42 -30.80 -0.06
CA THR A 86 5.81 -32.03 -0.77
C THR A 86 7.04 -32.69 -0.13
N ALA A 87 8.04 -31.91 0.27
CA ALA A 87 9.22 -32.42 0.97
C ALA A 87 8.87 -33.05 2.34
N VAL A 88 7.91 -32.48 3.08
CA VAL A 88 7.43 -33.04 4.35
C VAL A 88 6.68 -34.34 4.13
N ASP A 89 5.85 -34.44 3.09
CA ASP A 89 5.11 -35.65 2.75
C ASP A 89 6.07 -36.79 2.35
N GLU A 90 7.07 -36.50 1.53
CA GLU A 90 8.14 -37.46 1.20
C GLU A 90 8.90 -37.91 2.44
N TRP A 91 9.28 -36.97 3.31
CA TRP A 91 9.97 -37.28 4.55
C TRP A 91 9.11 -38.16 5.47
N ALA A 92 7.81 -37.88 5.57
CA ALA A 92 6.88 -38.67 6.36
C ALA A 92 6.76 -40.09 5.79
N GLY A 93 6.68 -40.23 4.46
CA GLY A 93 6.67 -41.52 3.77
C GLY A 93 7.93 -42.34 4.04
N ARG A 94 9.12 -41.73 3.91
CA ARG A 94 10.40 -42.38 4.24
C ARG A 94 10.49 -42.79 5.71
N CYS A 95 10.03 -41.92 6.62
CA CYS A 95 9.99 -42.23 8.05
C CYS A 95 9.03 -43.40 8.36
N LEU A 96 7.90 -43.49 7.66
CA LEU A 96 6.97 -44.60 7.82
C LEU A 96 7.59 -45.92 7.36
N GLN A 97 8.25 -45.94 6.20
CA GLN A 97 8.98 -47.12 5.70
C GLN A 97 10.09 -47.57 6.65
N LEU A 98 10.85 -46.64 7.22
CA LEU A 98 11.88 -46.98 8.21
C LEU A 98 11.27 -47.56 9.49
N LYS A 99 10.14 -47.03 9.95
CA LYS A 99 9.42 -47.59 11.10
C LYS A 99 8.92 -49.01 10.83
N THR A 100 8.35 -49.27 9.65
CA THR A 100 7.89 -50.63 9.29
C THR A 100 9.05 -51.61 9.22
N ASN A 101 10.25 -51.15 8.86
CA ASN A 101 11.46 -51.96 8.82
C ASN A 101 12.14 -52.14 10.19
N GLY A 102 11.52 -51.66 11.28
CA GLY A 102 12.01 -51.85 12.65
C GLY A 102 13.11 -50.86 13.08
N THR A 103 13.33 -49.79 12.31
CA THR A 103 14.30 -48.75 12.67
C THR A 103 13.88 -48.03 13.95
N LYS A 104 14.80 -47.82 14.88
CA LYS A 104 14.52 -47.15 16.16
C LYS A 104 14.20 -45.67 15.92
N ALA A 105 13.33 -45.10 16.75
CA ALA A 105 12.91 -43.70 16.68
C ALA A 105 14.07 -42.67 16.69
N LYS A 106 15.21 -43.01 17.30
CA LYS A 106 16.40 -42.15 17.37
C LYS A 106 17.17 -42.07 16.05
N ASP A 107 17.02 -43.08 15.20
CA ASP A 107 17.72 -43.22 13.94
C ASP A 107 16.87 -42.73 12.74
N LEU A 108 15.66 -42.22 13.02
CA LEU A 108 14.81 -41.63 11.99
C LEU A 108 15.37 -40.27 11.52
N PRO A 109 15.22 -39.94 10.22
CA PRO A 109 15.57 -38.63 9.70
C PRO A 109 14.86 -37.51 10.49
N LYS A 110 15.59 -36.44 10.82
CA LYS A 110 15.01 -35.27 11.50
C LYS A 110 13.98 -34.60 10.60
N ARG A 111 12.92 -34.06 11.21
CA ARG A 111 11.88 -33.31 10.49
C ARG A 111 12.46 -32.07 9.82
N LEU A 112 12.00 -31.78 8.61
CA LEU A 112 12.36 -30.55 7.90
C LEU A 112 11.91 -29.32 8.68
N LYS A 113 12.73 -28.26 8.61
CA LYS A 113 12.42 -26.96 9.21
C LYS A 113 11.55 -26.17 8.23
N ARG A 114 10.51 -25.52 8.75
CA ARG A 114 9.65 -24.65 7.95
C ARG A 114 10.47 -23.50 7.34
N PRO A 115 10.27 -23.16 6.06
CA PRO A 115 10.93 -22.01 5.46
C PRO A 115 10.47 -20.72 6.16
N LEU A 116 11.29 -19.68 6.09
CA LEU A 116 10.98 -18.36 6.63
C LEU A 116 10.40 -17.48 5.52
N LYS A 117 9.38 -16.67 5.84
CA LYS A 117 8.79 -15.76 4.87
C LYS A 117 9.83 -14.71 4.43
N PRO A 118 10.01 -14.48 3.12
CA PRO A 118 10.84 -13.40 2.60
C PRO A 118 10.38 -12.04 3.14
N LYS A 119 11.33 -11.18 3.51
CA LYS A 119 11.06 -9.81 3.95
C LYS A 119 11.19 -8.86 2.76
N PRO A 120 10.30 -7.86 2.62
CA PRO A 120 10.52 -6.78 1.67
C PRO A 120 11.81 -6.04 2.00
N ARG A 121 12.51 -5.53 0.98
CA ARG A 121 13.67 -4.67 1.23
C ARG A 121 13.16 -3.42 1.93
N GLN A 122 13.67 -3.14 3.13
CA GLN A 122 13.39 -1.87 3.78
C GLN A 122 13.95 -0.77 2.87
N SER A 123 13.04 -0.02 2.25
CA SER A 123 13.39 1.30 1.73
C SER A 123 13.35 2.22 2.94
N ASP A 124 14.45 2.92 3.22
CA ASP A 124 14.59 3.87 4.35
C ASP A 124 13.63 5.09 4.27
N ASP A 125 12.65 5.06 3.37
CA ASP A 125 11.55 6.04 3.31
C ASP A 125 10.41 5.55 4.22
N GLU A 126 10.54 5.81 5.52
CA GLU A 126 9.42 5.82 6.46
C GLU A 126 8.41 6.89 6.03
N ASP A 127 7.29 6.44 5.45
CA ASP A 127 6.03 7.19 5.45
C ASP A 127 4.94 6.16 5.73
N ASP A 128 4.65 6.02 7.03
CA ASP A 128 3.47 5.34 7.56
C ASP A 128 2.22 6.13 7.13
N GLU A 129 1.61 5.72 6.02
CA GLU A 129 0.19 5.93 5.81
C GLU A 129 -0.47 4.58 5.62
N SER A 130 -0.75 3.93 6.74
CA SER A 130 -1.84 2.96 6.90
C SER A 130 -3.17 3.58 6.46
N GLY A 131 -3.39 3.66 5.15
CA GLY A 131 -4.67 3.98 4.53
C GLY A 131 -5.48 2.70 4.43
N GLY A 132 -6.15 2.35 5.54
CA GLY A 132 -7.05 1.21 5.61
C GLY A 132 -8.07 1.23 4.48
N GLU A 133 -7.99 0.20 3.64
CA GLU A 133 -9.02 -0.17 2.68
C GLU A 133 -10.32 -0.48 3.44
N SER A 134 -11.30 0.42 3.35
CA SER A 134 -12.68 0.07 3.66
C SER A 134 -13.40 -0.22 2.35
N ASP A 135 -13.27 -1.47 1.91
CA ASP A 135 -14.29 -2.15 1.14
C ASP A 135 -15.60 -2.14 1.96
N VAL A 136 -16.60 -1.40 1.48
CA VAL A 136 -17.99 -1.55 1.93
C VAL A 136 -18.86 -1.57 0.68
N ASP A 137 -19.16 -2.82 0.32
CA ASP A 137 -20.39 -3.40 -0.23
C ASP A 137 -20.95 -2.80 -1.54
N GLY A 138 -21.12 -3.58 -2.61
CA GLY A 138 -21.67 -4.93 -2.61
C GLY A 138 -23.17 -4.83 -2.86
N GLU A 139 -23.56 -5.19 -4.09
CA GLU A 139 -24.95 -5.26 -4.53
C GLU A 139 -25.83 -6.02 -3.51
N TYR A 140 -26.95 -5.43 -3.11
CA TYR A 140 -28.07 -6.19 -2.55
C TYR A 140 -29.32 -5.89 -3.38
N LEU A 141 -29.56 -6.76 -4.36
CA LEU A 141 -30.89 -7.00 -4.89
C LEU A 141 -31.74 -7.60 -3.77
N ASP A 142 -32.87 -6.98 -3.46
CA ASP A 142 -34.07 -7.76 -3.09
C ASP A 142 -35.34 -6.97 -3.39
N GLY A 143 -36.22 -7.60 -4.15
CA GLY A 143 -37.62 -7.23 -4.25
C GLY A 143 -38.45 -7.99 -3.21
N VAL A 144 -39.78 -7.89 -3.34
CA VAL A 144 -40.83 -8.48 -2.47
C VAL A 144 -41.07 -7.61 -1.22
N GLU A 145 -42.25 -7.04 -0.96
CA GLU A 145 -43.65 -7.35 -1.32
C GLU A 145 -44.46 -6.05 -1.46
#